data_AF-A0A800ETA7-F1
#
_entry.id   AF-A0A800ETA7-F1
#
_cell.length_a   1.000
_cell.length_b   1.000
_cell.length_c   1.000
_cell.angle_alpha   90.00
_cell.angle_beta   90.00
_cell.angle_gamma   90.00
#
_symmetry.space_group_name_H-M   'P 1'
#
loop_
_entity.id
_entity.type
_entity.pdbx_description
1 polymer ?
#
loop_
_entity_poly.entity_id
_entity_poly.type
_entity_poly.pdbx_seq_one_letter_code
_entity_poly.pdbx_strand_id
1 'polypeptide(L)'
;MPKRSQWKKKAKHPFHAEHLQGLSEPIRDTLCGKGVRCRLERLVAASQGGDFLTSLDHFYYHQRVKNFIGNGLKLYGQFGEVVAPMADRKWVAVAKSISRNQKLGSLWHRRAIEKLCPELLSFPEQNSGRPLSVGPSPVYWKRRGARGRPYADYAVWFRAPAFMDMVMDRADSIRELMAPDLVERVMKSGNVRQIAPITSLAVFAALDRA
;
A
#
# COMPACT_ATOMS: atom_id res chain seq x y z
N MET A 1 0.94 -22.70 9.15
CA MET A 1 1.17 -21.31 9.65
C MET A 1 2.32 -20.61 8.92
N PRO A 2 2.16 -19.36 8.47
CA PRO A 2 3.22 -18.55 7.87
C PRO A 2 4.43 -18.43 8.80
N LYS A 3 5.63 -18.67 8.27
CA LYS A 3 6.87 -18.53 9.06
C LYS A 3 7.18 -17.05 9.25
N ARG A 4 7.59 -16.65 10.46
CA ARG A 4 8.06 -15.28 10.81
C ARG A 4 9.06 -14.70 9.79
N SER A 5 9.86 -15.56 9.15
CA SER A 5 10.81 -15.20 8.10
C SER A 5 10.16 -14.56 6.86
N GLN A 6 8.92 -14.92 6.52
CA GLN A 6 8.20 -14.37 5.36
C GLN A 6 7.79 -12.91 5.59
N TRP A 7 7.38 -12.56 6.82
CA TRP A 7 7.00 -11.21 7.19
C TRP A 7 8.19 -10.28 7.48
N LYS A 8 9.36 -10.83 7.81
CA LYS A 8 10.56 -10.04 8.18
C LYS A 8 10.96 -9.01 7.11
N LYS A 9 10.84 -9.35 5.82
CA LYS A 9 11.11 -8.41 4.72
C LYS A 9 10.12 -7.24 4.67
N LYS A 10 8.86 -7.47 5.07
CA LYS A 10 7.79 -6.46 5.07
C LYS A 10 7.79 -5.58 6.33
N ALA A 11 8.40 -6.04 7.42
CA ALA A 11 8.48 -5.27 8.67
C ALA A 11 9.64 -4.25 8.72
N LYS A 12 10.54 -4.27 7.72
CA LYS A 12 11.63 -3.28 7.60
C LYS A 12 11.06 -1.87 7.45
N HIS A 13 11.61 -0.92 8.20
CA HIS A 13 11.29 0.50 8.04
C HIS A 13 12.11 1.13 6.90
N PRO A 14 11.64 2.24 6.31
CA PRO A 14 12.34 2.89 5.21
C PRO A 14 13.47 3.83 5.65
N PHE A 15 13.57 4.16 6.95
CA PHE A 15 14.58 5.09 7.49
C PHE A 15 16.00 4.51 7.51
N HIS A 16 17.00 5.35 7.25
CA HIS A 16 18.41 5.06 7.50
C HIS A 16 18.73 5.19 8.99
N ALA A 17 19.91 4.74 9.44
CA ALA A 17 20.24 4.68 10.86
C ALA A 17 20.32 6.08 11.48
N GLU A 18 20.91 7.02 10.74
CA GLU A 18 21.01 8.45 11.07
C GLU A 18 19.64 9.13 11.16
N HIS A 19 18.65 8.67 10.39
CA HIS A 19 17.29 9.21 10.46
C HIS A 19 16.56 8.81 11.74
N LEU A 20 16.97 7.73 12.42
CA LEU A 20 16.28 7.26 13.62
C LEU A 20 16.46 8.20 14.81
N GLN A 21 17.51 9.02 14.81
CA GLN A 21 17.79 9.97 15.90
C GLN A 21 16.80 11.13 15.92
N GLY A 22 16.28 11.54 14.76
CA GLY A 22 15.27 12.60 14.65
C GLY A 22 13.83 12.08 14.80
N LEU A 23 13.62 10.80 15.11
CA LEU A 23 12.31 10.26 15.46
C LEU A 23 12.08 10.36 16.96
N SER A 24 10.83 10.60 17.37
CA SER A 24 10.47 10.50 18.78
C SER A 24 10.70 9.08 19.31
N GLU A 25 10.98 8.97 20.61
CA GLU A 25 11.28 7.70 21.26
C GLU A 25 10.20 6.64 21.05
N PRO A 26 8.88 6.93 21.20
CA PRO A 26 7.83 5.93 20.95
C PRO A 26 7.82 5.39 19.51
N ILE A 27 8.11 6.25 18.53
CA ILE A 27 8.16 5.88 17.11
C ILE A 27 9.38 5.01 16.85
N ARG A 28 10.55 5.42 17.33
CA ARG A 28 11.79 4.66 17.22
C ARG A 28 11.66 3.26 17.83
N ASP A 29 11.08 3.16 19.03
CA ASP A 29 10.85 1.89 19.72
C ASP A 29 9.91 0.96 18.96
N THR A 30 8.89 1.53 18.31
CA THR A 30 7.97 0.78 17.45
C THR A 30 8.66 0.26 16.19
N LEU A 31 9.60 1.04 15.64
CA LEU A 31 10.28 0.71 14.39
C LEU A 31 11.49 -0.22 14.59
N CYS A 32 12.09 -0.24 15.77
CA CYS A 32 13.32 -0.99 16.08
C CYS A 32 13.11 -2.08 17.16
N GLY A 33 14.16 -2.86 17.43
CA GLY A 33 14.22 -3.79 18.57
C GLY A 33 12.96 -4.61 18.86
N LYS A 34 12.35 -4.36 20.04
CA LYS A 34 11.13 -5.03 20.52
C LYS A 34 9.91 -4.67 19.67
N GLY A 35 9.76 -3.44 19.18
CA GLY A 35 8.63 -3.03 18.34
C GLY A 35 8.55 -3.79 17.02
N VAL A 36 9.68 -4.07 16.36
CA VAL A 36 9.71 -4.95 15.16
C VAL A 36 9.16 -6.33 15.50
N ARG A 37 9.56 -6.88 16.65
CA ARG A 37 9.12 -8.20 17.10
C ARG A 37 7.61 -8.21 17.33
N CYS A 38 7.07 -7.24 18.08
CA CYS A 38 5.63 -7.12 18.31
C CYS A 38 4.85 -6.89 17.00
N ARG A 39 5.37 -6.10 16.06
CA ARG A 39 4.78 -5.95 14.72
C ARG A 39 4.72 -7.27 13.97
N LEU A 40 5.80 -8.05 13.99
CA LEU A 40 5.83 -9.37 13.35
C LEU A 40 4.86 -10.35 14.01
N GLU A 41 4.77 -10.35 15.34
CA GLU A 41 3.83 -11.20 16.09
C GLU A 41 2.38 -10.85 15.75
N ARG A 42 2.03 -9.55 15.70
CA ARG A 42 0.70 -9.10 15.25
C ARG A 42 0.39 -9.55 13.81
N LEU A 43 1.36 -9.44 12.89
CA LEU A 43 1.18 -9.91 11.51
C LEU A 43 0.96 -11.42 11.44
N VAL A 44 1.72 -12.20 12.22
CA VAL A 44 1.55 -13.66 12.29
C VAL A 44 0.20 -14.01 12.89
N ALA A 45 -0.19 -13.39 14.00
CA ALA A 45 -1.49 -13.61 14.66
C ALA A 45 -2.68 -13.26 13.74
N ALA A 46 -2.54 -12.20 12.94
CA ALA A 46 -3.55 -11.81 11.97
C ALA A 46 -3.59 -12.69 10.69
N SER A 47 -2.60 -13.57 10.52
CA SER A 47 -2.51 -14.49 9.41
C SER A 47 -3.13 -15.84 9.81
N GLN A 48 -4.46 -15.94 9.80
CA GLN A 48 -5.18 -17.18 10.15
C GLN A 48 -5.35 -18.07 8.92
N GLY A 49 -4.95 -19.34 8.99
CA GLY A 49 -5.12 -20.31 7.90
C GLY A 49 -4.27 -21.58 8.10
N GLY A 50 -4.74 -22.71 7.57
CA GLY A 50 -4.01 -23.99 7.65
C GLY A 50 -2.65 -23.94 6.93
N ASP A 51 -2.60 -23.25 5.79
CA ASP A 51 -1.41 -23.08 4.96
C ASP A 51 -1.03 -21.59 4.73
N PHE A 52 0.15 -21.36 4.15
CA PHE A 52 0.67 -20.00 3.91
C PHE A 52 -0.25 -19.14 3.03
N LEU A 53 -0.79 -19.69 1.94
CA LEU A 53 -1.57 -18.95 0.97
C LEU A 53 -2.94 -18.58 1.55
N THR A 54 -3.56 -19.49 2.29
CA THR A 54 -4.81 -19.21 3.01
C THR A 54 -4.59 -18.16 4.10
N SER A 55 -3.50 -18.23 4.85
CA SER A 55 -3.14 -17.21 5.82
C SER A 55 -2.86 -15.85 5.19
N LEU A 56 -2.27 -15.82 4.00
CA LEU A 56 -2.04 -14.61 3.23
C LEU A 56 -3.37 -14.00 2.79
N ASP A 57 -4.27 -14.80 2.21
CA ASP A 57 -5.61 -14.37 1.82
C ASP A 57 -6.35 -13.75 3.03
N HIS A 58 -6.33 -14.42 4.18
CA HIS A 58 -6.93 -13.90 5.42
C HIS A 58 -6.36 -12.53 5.80
N PHE A 59 -5.03 -12.40 5.82
CA PHE A 59 -4.39 -11.11 6.11
C PHE A 59 -4.82 -10.01 5.13
N TYR A 60 -4.88 -10.31 3.83
CA TYR A 60 -5.30 -9.31 2.84
C TYR A 60 -6.76 -8.91 3.04
N TYR A 61 -7.69 -9.86 3.18
CA TYR A 61 -9.11 -9.57 3.34
C TYR A 61 -9.41 -8.81 4.64
N HIS A 62 -8.77 -9.17 5.76
CA HIS A 62 -9.18 -8.67 7.08
C HIS A 62 -8.33 -7.54 7.62
N GLN A 63 -7.05 -7.46 7.24
CA GLN A 63 -6.14 -6.43 7.75
C GLN A 63 -5.77 -5.44 6.66
N ARG A 64 -5.21 -5.92 5.56
CA ARG A 64 -4.60 -5.02 4.59
C ARG A 64 -5.65 -4.20 3.85
N VAL A 65 -6.63 -4.86 3.23
CA VAL A 65 -7.69 -4.18 2.46
C VAL A 65 -8.44 -3.24 3.38
N LYS A 66 -8.89 -3.72 4.54
CA LYS A 66 -9.62 -2.90 5.52
C LYS A 66 -8.85 -1.64 5.92
N ASN A 67 -7.59 -1.77 6.35
CA ASN A 67 -6.83 -0.63 6.87
C ASN A 67 -6.31 0.26 5.73
N PHE A 68 -5.76 -0.31 4.67
CA PHE A 68 -5.18 0.47 3.57
C PHE A 68 -6.25 1.14 2.70
N ILE A 69 -7.23 0.36 2.21
CA ILE A 69 -8.31 0.92 1.40
C ILE A 69 -9.19 1.80 2.28
N GLY A 70 -9.55 1.39 3.49
CA GLY A 70 -10.36 2.20 4.40
C GLY A 70 -9.74 3.57 4.69
N ASN A 71 -8.43 3.64 4.95
CA ASN A 71 -7.74 4.92 5.12
C ASN A 71 -7.78 5.77 3.85
N GLY A 72 -7.59 5.15 2.67
CA GLY A 72 -7.69 5.83 1.39
C GLY A 72 -9.09 6.38 1.13
N LEU A 73 -10.14 5.59 1.39
CA LEU A 73 -11.54 6.04 1.23
C LEU A 73 -11.89 7.16 2.20
N LYS A 74 -11.40 7.10 3.45
CA LYS A 74 -11.56 8.20 4.41
C LYS A 74 -10.90 9.48 3.91
N LEU A 75 -9.70 9.38 3.36
CA LEU A 75 -8.99 10.52 2.76
C LEU A 75 -9.76 11.10 1.57
N TYR A 76 -10.20 10.25 0.63
CA TYR A 76 -10.99 10.71 -0.51
C TYR A 76 -12.36 11.28 -0.10
N GLY A 77 -12.93 10.78 1.01
CA GLY A 77 -14.21 11.25 1.57
C GLY A 77 -14.23 12.72 1.94
N GLN A 78 -13.05 13.35 2.01
CA GLN A 78 -12.91 14.78 2.29
C GLN A 78 -13.16 15.65 1.06
N PHE A 79 -13.05 15.08 -0.13
CA PHE A 79 -13.22 15.78 -1.40
C PHE A 79 -14.55 15.46 -2.08
N GLY A 80 -15.35 14.57 -1.49
CA GLY A 80 -16.65 14.18 -2.01
C GLY A 80 -17.12 12.83 -1.48
N GLU A 81 -18.31 12.41 -1.90
CA GLU A 81 -18.83 11.09 -1.56
C GLU A 81 -17.99 9.99 -2.22
N VAL A 82 -17.61 8.98 -1.43
CA VAL A 82 -16.78 7.87 -1.90
C VAL A 82 -17.56 6.57 -1.84
N VAL A 83 -17.70 5.94 -3.01
CA VAL A 83 -18.33 4.62 -3.15
C VAL A 83 -17.26 3.58 -3.49
N ALA A 84 -17.20 2.50 -2.71
CA ALA A 84 -16.27 1.39 -2.93
C ALA A 84 -17.01 0.04 -2.96
N PRO A 85 -17.65 -0.33 -4.09
CA PRO A 85 -18.45 -1.56 -4.17
C PRO A 85 -17.64 -2.82 -3.85
N MET A 86 -16.35 -2.81 -4.18
CA MET A 86 -15.43 -3.93 -3.91
C MET A 86 -15.07 -4.08 -2.43
N ALA A 87 -15.47 -3.14 -1.57
CA ALA A 87 -15.35 -3.24 -0.11
C ALA A 87 -16.63 -3.76 0.55
N ASP A 88 -17.72 -3.94 -0.20
CA ASP A 88 -18.97 -4.47 0.33
C ASP A 88 -18.79 -5.88 0.91
N ARG A 89 -19.49 -6.17 2.02
CA ARG A 89 -19.37 -7.45 2.73
C ARG A 89 -19.80 -8.63 1.86
N LYS A 90 -20.84 -8.48 1.05
CA LYS A 90 -21.33 -9.53 0.14
C LYS A 90 -20.31 -9.77 -0.95
N TRP A 91 -19.74 -8.71 -1.52
CA TRP A 91 -18.66 -8.85 -2.50
C TRP A 91 -17.44 -9.57 -1.92
N VAL A 92 -16.97 -9.17 -0.73
CA VAL A 92 -15.82 -9.82 -0.09
C VAL A 92 -16.09 -11.31 0.18
N ALA A 93 -17.33 -11.67 0.55
CA ALA A 93 -17.72 -13.07 0.73
C ALA A 93 -17.63 -13.86 -0.59
N VAL A 94 -18.13 -13.29 -1.69
CA VAL A 94 -17.99 -13.89 -3.04
C VAL A 94 -16.52 -13.98 -3.43
N ALA A 95 -15.74 -12.92 -3.26
CA ALA A 95 -14.32 -12.90 -3.59
C ALA A 95 -13.54 -13.98 -2.82
N LYS A 96 -13.93 -14.29 -1.58
CA LYS A 96 -13.35 -15.37 -0.79
C LYS A 96 -13.66 -16.75 -1.37
N SER A 97 -14.89 -17.00 -1.81
CA SER A 97 -15.33 -18.30 -2.33
C SER A 97 -14.76 -18.64 -3.71
N ILE A 98 -14.29 -17.64 -4.48
CA ILE A 98 -13.60 -17.88 -5.76
C ILE A 98 -12.37 -18.78 -5.54
N SER A 99 -12.29 -19.84 -6.34
CA SER A 99 -11.16 -20.79 -6.26
C SER A 99 -9.83 -20.12 -6.61
N ARG A 100 -8.73 -20.64 -6.06
CA ARG A 100 -7.39 -20.09 -6.29
C ARG A 100 -7.06 -20.00 -7.78
N ASN A 101 -7.39 -21.04 -8.54
CA ASN A 101 -7.14 -21.08 -9.98
C ASN A 101 -7.83 -19.94 -10.73
N GLN A 102 -9.02 -19.52 -10.27
CA GLN A 102 -9.75 -18.40 -10.85
C GLN A 102 -9.17 -17.03 -10.43
N LYS A 103 -8.62 -16.92 -9.22
CA LYS A 103 -7.95 -15.69 -8.75
C LYS A 103 -6.62 -15.44 -9.47
N LEU A 104 -5.85 -16.51 -9.70
CA LEU A 104 -4.52 -16.42 -10.30
C LEU A 104 -4.58 -15.90 -11.73
N GLY A 105 -3.64 -15.01 -12.03
CA GLY A 105 -3.52 -14.38 -13.33
C GLY A 105 -4.75 -13.57 -13.72
N SER A 106 -5.66 -13.22 -12.81
CA SER A 106 -6.90 -12.47 -13.13
C SER A 106 -7.90 -13.23 -14.03
N LEU A 107 -7.92 -14.57 -14.00
CA LEU A 107 -8.83 -15.37 -14.84
C LEU A 107 -10.31 -15.08 -14.57
N TRP A 108 -10.71 -14.97 -13.31
CA TRP A 108 -12.08 -14.61 -12.93
C TRP A 108 -12.48 -13.24 -13.49
N HIS A 109 -11.60 -12.22 -13.35
CA HIS A 109 -11.86 -10.87 -13.85
C HIS A 109 -12.03 -10.86 -15.36
N ARG A 110 -11.19 -11.59 -16.11
CA ARG A 110 -11.34 -11.68 -17.57
C ARG A 110 -12.68 -12.29 -17.96
N ARG A 111 -13.09 -13.39 -17.33
CA ARG A 111 -14.39 -14.01 -17.57
C ARG A 111 -15.56 -13.10 -17.22
N ALA A 112 -15.44 -12.33 -16.14
CA ALA A 112 -16.45 -11.34 -15.77
C ALA A 112 -16.52 -10.21 -16.81
N ILE A 113 -15.39 -9.68 -17.25
CA ILE A 113 -15.31 -8.64 -18.27
C ILE A 113 -15.87 -9.14 -19.61
N GLU A 114 -15.47 -10.32 -20.06
CA GLU A 114 -15.97 -10.96 -21.30
C GLU A 114 -17.50 -11.03 -21.34
N LYS A 115 -18.13 -11.32 -20.20
CA LYS A 115 -19.59 -11.43 -20.10
C LYS A 115 -20.32 -10.10 -19.94
N LEU A 116 -19.70 -9.12 -19.30
CA LEU A 116 -20.37 -7.88 -18.88
C LEU A 116 -20.05 -6.69 -19.80
N CYS A 117 -18.82 -6.61 -20.33
CA CYS A 117 -18.35 -5.54 -21.20
C CYS A 117 -17.11 -6.04 -21.98
N PRO A 118 -17.31 -6.86 -23.03
CA PRO A 118 -16.22 -7.52 -23.76
C PRO A 118 -15.22 -6.54 -24.39
N GLU A 119 -15.63 -5.31 -24.68
CA GLU A 119 -14.80 -4.25 -25.24
C GLU A 119 -13.59 -3.94 -24.35
N LEU A 120 -13.75 -4.07 -23.02
CA LEU A 120 -12.66 -3.85 -22.06
C LEU A 120 -11.54 -4.90 -22.16
N LEU A 121 -11.76 -6.04 -22.84
CA LEU A 121 -10.71 -7.02 -23.10
C LEU A 121 -9.64 -6.53 -24.09
N SER A 122 -9.95 -5.50 -24.88
CA SER A 122 -8.99 -4.88 -25.80
C SER A 122 -7.92 -4.06 -25.08
N PHE A 123 -8.16 -3.65 -23.83
CA PHE A 123 -7.22 -2.84 -23.07
C PHE A 123 -5.92 -3.61 -22.76
N PRO A 124 -4.76 -2.95 -22.83
CA PRO A 124 -3.48 -3.58 -22.57
C PRO A 124 -3.33 -3.93 -21.09
N GLU A 125 -2.88 -5.15 -20.79
CA GLU A 125 -2.51 -5.56 -19.45
C GLU A 125 -1.25 -4.80 -18.99
N GLN A 126 -1.30 -4.33 -17.74
CA GLN A 126 -0.21 -3.58 -17.13
C GLN A 126 1.09 -4.38 -17.22
N ASN A 127 2.16 -3.74 -17.73
CA ASN A 127 3.51 -4.29 -17.88
C ASN A 127 3.72 -5.30 -19.03
N SER A 128 2.66 -5.72 -19.76
CA SER A 128 2.83 -6.58 -20.94
C SER A 128 2.53 -5.83 -22.24
N GLY A 129 1.67 -4.81 -22.20
CA GLY A 129 1.19 -4.09 -23.39
C GLY A 129 0.27 -4.94 -24.27
N ARG A 130 0.04 -6.21 -23.90
CA ARG A 130 -0.82 -7.14 -24.65
C ARG A 130 -2.26 -6.95 -24.20
N PRO A 131 -3.24 -7.05 -25.11
CA PRO A 131 -4.65 -7.03 -24.74
C PRO A 131 -4.99 -8.05 -23.65
N LEU A 132 -5.90 -7.69 -22.74
CA LEU A 132 -6.39 -8.59 -21.69
C LEU A 132 -6.99 -9.89 -22.26
N SER A 133 -7.53 -9.87 -23.48
CA SER A 133 -8.08 -11.05 -24.17
C SER A 133 -7.09 -12.21 -24.35
N VAL A 134 -5.78 -11.94 -24.43
CA VAL A 134 -4.74 -12.96 -24.68
C VAL A 134 -4.55 -13.92 -23.49
N GLY A 135 -5.02 -13.53 -22.29
CA GLY A 135 -4.82 -14.31 -21.09
C GLY A 135 -3.37 -14.24 -20.53
N PRO A 136 -3.15 -14.77 -19.32
CA PRO A 136 -1.85 -14.70 -18.67
C PRO A 136 -0.97 -15.85 -19.19
N SER A 137 0.33 -15.58 -19.40
CA SER A 137 1.29 -16.65 -19.68
C SER A 137 1.32 -17.69 -18.54
N PRO A 138 1.54 -18.99 -18.80
CA PRO A 138 1.70 -20.01 -17.76
C PRO A 138 2.82 -19.73 -16.75
N VAL A 139 3.72 -18.78 -17.04
CA VAL A 139 4.80 -18.35 -16.15
C VAL A 139 4.71 -16.87 -15.80
N TYR A 140 3.51 -16.27 -15.83
CA TYR A 140 3.33 -14.83 -15.62
C TYR A 140 3.94 -14.32 -14.31
N TRP A 141 3.94 -15.14 -13.24
CA TRP A 141 4.53 -14.79 -11.94
C TRP A 141 6.08 -14.77 -11.93
N LYS A 142 6.73 -15.38 -12.92
CA LYS A 142 8.20 -15.35 -13.07
C LYS A 142 8.69 -14.13 -13.82
N ARG A 143 7.81 -13.47 -14.58
CA ARG A 143 8.16 -12.21 -15.24
C ARG A 143 8.39 -11.16 -14.16
N ARG A 144 9.64 -10.68 -14.05
CA ARG A 144 9.88 -9.39 -13.41
C ARG A 144 9.09 -8.39 -14.24
N GLY A 145 8.00 -7.86 -13.68
CA GLY A 145 7.15 -6.92 -14.40
C GLY A 145 8.03 -5.84 -15.02
N ALA A 146 7.82 -5.53 -16.30
CA ALA A 146 8.28 -4.26 -16.83
C ALA A 146 7.82 -3.18 -15.84
N ARG A 147 8.65 -2.17 -15.56
CA ARG A 147 8.22 -1.07 -14.69
C ARG A 147 7.06 -0.38 -15.44
N GLY A 148 5.82 -0.73 -15.08
CA GLY A 148 4.65 -0.07 -15.63
C GLY A 148 4.84 1.43 -15.48
N ARG A 149 4.45 2.19 -16.50
CA ARG A 149 4.43 3.65 -16.37
C ARG A 149 3.52 3.96 -15.17
N PRO A 150 4.06 4.60 -14.12
CA PRO A 150 3.23 4.93 -12.97
C PRO A 150 2.12 5.89 -13.42
N TYR A 151 0.99 5.87 -12.73
CA TYR A 151 -0.11 6.79 -13.00
C TYR A 151 0.34 8.26 -12.96
N ALA A 152 1.30 8.56 -12.08
CA ALA A 152 1.98 9.84 -11.99
C ALA A 152 3.48 9.62 -11.79
N ASP A 153 4.30 10.56 -12.26
CA ASP A 153 5.71 10.60 -11.88
C ASP A 153 5.82 11.12 -10.43
N TYR A 154 5.64 10.21 -9.47
CA TYR A 154 5.71 10.53 -8.04
C TYR A 154 7.05 11.17 -7.67
N ALA A 155 8.16 10.81 -8.34
CA ALA A 155 9.46 11.41 -8.02
C ALA A 155 9.50 12.89 -8.42
N VAL A 156 8.91 13.25 -9.57
CA VAL A 156 8.72 14.64 -9.97
C VAL A 156 7.73 15.35 -9.05
N TRP A 157 6.58 14.74 -8.77
CA TRP A 157 5.54 15.37 -7.97
C TRP A 157 5.99 15.67 -6.54
N PHE A 158 6.68 14.71 -5.90
CA PHE A 158 7.24 14.89 -4.56
C PHE A 158 8.36 15.93 -4.48
N ARG A 159 8.93 16.35 -5.62
CA ARG A 159 9.96 17.40 -5.69
C ARG A 159 9.41 18.75 -6.19
N ALA A 160 8.13 18.82 -6.54
CA ALA A 160 7.54 20.07 -6.98
C ALA A 160 7.59 21.10 -5.84
N PRO A 161 8.04 22.35 -6.07
CA PRO A 161 8.18 23.36 -5.02
C PRO A 161 6.89 23.53 -4.20
N ALA A 162 5.75 23.72 -4.87
CA ALA A 162 4.46 23.86 -4.20
C ALA A 162 4.10 22.68 -3.28
N PHE A 163 4.52 21.47 -3.65
CA PHE A 163 4.30 20.29 -2.82
C PHE A 163 5.25 20.26 -1.61
N MET A 164 6.52 20.61 -1.82
CA MET A 164 7.51 20.71 -0.76
C MET A 164 7.10 21.77 0.26
N ASP A 165 6.70 22.95 -0.22
CA ASP A 165 6.23 24.07 0.59
C ASP A 165 5.04 23.65 1.44
N MET A 166 4.04 23.00 0.83
CA MET A 166 2.88 22.46 1.54
C MET A 166 3.27 21.50 2.68
N VAL A 167 4.25 20.62 2.48
CA VAL A 167 4.72 19.70 3.55
C VAL A 167 5.50 20.47 4.63
N MET A 168 6.35 21.41 4.23
CA MET A 168 7.19 22.19 5.16
C MET A 168 6.37 23.14 6.02
N ASP A 169 5.33 23.77 5.48
CA ASP A 169 4.36 24.60 6.21
C ASP A 169 3.65 23.81 7.33
N ARG A 170 3.67 22.47 7.23
CA ARG A 170 3.06 21.54 8.19
C ARG A 170 4.08 20.76 9.00
N ALA A 171 5.38 21.01 8.84
CA ALA A 171 6.42 20.28 9.56
C ALA A 171 6.23 20.37 11.09
N ASP A 172 5.81 21.54 11.58
CA ASP A 172 5.54 21.74 13.01
C ASP A 172 4.37 20.89 13.53
N SER A 173 3.39 20.57 12.68
CA SER A 173 2.23 19.76 13.07
C SER A 173 2.60 18.30 13.34
N ILE A 174 3.76 17.85 12.86
CA ILE A 174 4.28 16.49 13.07
C ILE A 174 5.54 16.48 13.94
N ARG A 175 5.89 17.60 14.58
CA ARG A 175 7.13 17.76 15.36
C ARG A 175 7.27 16.80 16.55
N GLU A 176 6.14 16.36 17.09
CA GLU A 176 6.09 15.37 18.18
C GLU A 176 6.44 13.94 17.71
N LEU A 177 6.39 13.70 16.40
CA LEU A 177 6.73 12.43 15.77
C LEU A 177 8.14 12.47 15.15
N MET A 178 8.50 13.61 14.55
CA MET A 178 9.76 13.82 13.85
C MET A 178 10.29 15.23 14.07
N ALA A 179 11.58 15.36 14.33
CA ALA A 179 12.24 16.65 14.39
C ALA A 179 12.15 17.39 13.03
N PRO A 180 11.91 18.72 13.01
CA PRO A 180 11.71 19.47 11.76
C PRO A 180 12.89 19.37 10.78
N ASP A 181 14.12 19.34 11.28
CA ASP A 181 15.33 19.15 10.49
C ASP A 181 15.37 17.79 9.78
N LEU A 182 14.81 16.74 10.39
CA LEU A 182 14.67 15.44 9.76
C LEU A 182 13.62 15.46 8.65
N VAL A 183 12.51 16.19 8.83
CA VAL A 183 11.51 16.38 7.76
C VAL A 183 12.21 16.97 6.54
N GLU A 184 12.93 18.07 6.72
CA GLU A 184 13.64 18.75 5.64
C GLU A 184 14.64 17.82 4.94
N ARG A 185 15.49 17.10 5.71
CA ARG A 185 16.47 16.15 5.13
C ARG A 185 15.80 15.05 4.32
N VAL A 186 14.72 14.46 4.83
CA VAL A 186 14.02 13.39 4.11
C VAL A 186 13.37 13.92 2.84
N MET A 187 12.76 15.10 2.88
CA MET A 187 12.17 15.73 1.69
C MET A 187 13.23 16.03 0.63
N LYS A 188 14.41 16.54 1.04
CA LYS A 188 15.56 16.79 0.15
C LYS A 188 16.20 15.52 -0.41
N SER A 189 16.09 14.37 0.28
CA SER A 189 16.66 13.10 -0.20
C SER A 189 16.09 12.62 -1.54
N GLY A 190 14.88 13.07 -1.89
CA GLY A 190 14.15 12.60 -3.07
C GLY A 190 13.75 11.11 -3.01
N ASN A 191 13.89 10.46 -1.85
CA ASN A 191 13.52 9.06 -1.65
C ASN A 191 12.01 8.94 -1.40
N VAL A 192 11.27 8.61 -2.46
CA VAL A 192 9.81 8.46 -2.45
C VAL A 192 9.29 7.57 -1.31
N ARG A 193 10.04 6.53 -0.90
CA ARG A 193 9.61 5.62 0.18
C ARG A 193 9.68 6.24 1.57
N GLN A 194 10.55 7.24 1.75
CA GLN A 194 10.67 7.99 3.01
C GLN A 194 9.78 9.23 2.99
N ILE A 195 9.63 9.87 1.83
CA ILE A 195 8.77 11.05 1.65
C ILE A 195 7.28 10.72 1.82
N ALA A 196 6.80 9.67 1.16
CA ALA A 196 5.38 9.32 1.16
C ALA A 196 4.71 9.22 2.56
N PRO A 197 5.30 8.56 3.57
CA PRO A 197 4.71 8.55 4.91
C PRO A 197 4.71 9.92 5.60
N ILE A 198 5.74 10.75 5.39
CA ILE A 198 5.82 12.10 5.96
C ILE A 198 4.75 12.99 5.35
N THR A 199 4.60 12.96 4.02
CA THR A 199 3.52 13.66 3.33
C THR A 199 2.16 13.23 3.86
N SER A 200 1.96 11.91 4.03
CA SER A 200 0.67 11.41 4.52
C SER A 200 0.35 11.99 5.90
N LEU A 201 1.33 12.04 6.80
CA LEU A 201 1.16 12.65 8.12
C LEU A 201 0.90 14.15 8.05
N ALA A 202 1.63 14.89 7.21
CA ALA A 202 1.41 16.33 7.01
C ALA A 202 0.00 16.62 6.46
N VAL A 203 -0.47 15.80 5.51
CA VAL A 203 -1.85 15.89 4.99
C VAL A 203 -2.84 15.56 6.10
N PHE A 204 -2.68 14.47 6.84
CA PHE A 204 -3.58 14.14 7.96
C PHE A 204 -3.62 15.22 9.04
N ALA A 205 -2.48 15.79 9.41
CA ALA A 205 -2.42 16.86 10.39
C ALA A 205 -3.06 18.17 9.90
N ALA A 206 -3.14 18.38 8.58
CA ALA A 206 -3.89 19.50 8.01
C ALA A 206 -5.41 19.33 8.14
N LEU A 207 -5.88 18.10 8.29
CA LEU A 207 -7.30 17.74 8.26
C LEU A 207 -7.95 17.75 9.66
N ASP A 208 -7.18 17.59 10.73
CA ASP A 208 -7.69 17.73 12.12
C ASP A 208 -7.96 19.20 12.53
N ARG A 209 -7.70 20.16 11.63
CA ARG A 209 -7.94 21.61 11.87
C ARG A 209 -9.06 22.20 11.00
N ALA A 210 -9.77 21.40 10.22
CA ALA A 210 -10.92 21.80 9.40
C ALA A 210 -12.20 21.20 9.96
#